data_AF-A0A553N2E2-F1
#
_entry.id   AF-A0A553N2E2-F1
#
_cell.length_a   1.000
_cell.length_b   1.000
_cell.length_c   1.000
_cell.angle_alpha   90.00
_cell.angle_beta   90.00
_cell.angle_gamma   90.00
#
_symmetry.space_group_name_H-M   'P 1'
#
loop_
_entity.id
_entity.type
_entity.pdbx_description
1 polymer ?
#
loop_
_entity_poly.entity_id
_entity_poly.type
_entity_poly.pdbx_seq_one_letter_code
_entity_poly.pdbx_strand_id
1 'polypeptide(L)'
;MEEQENLSKYLNEVYYWIGLSDSKVEGDWMWVDNTYLNSNLSLWESEPDDWKVENELDGEDCAILKGEQWGDNSCLNKMRRICEIPCSPPQ
;
A
#
# COMPACT_ATOMS: atom_id res chain seq x y z
N MET A 1 0.75 -11.25 8.00
CA MET A 1 2.19 -11.60 8.03
C MET A 1 2.48 -12.74 7.06
N GLU A 2 1.87 -13.92 7.20
CA GLU A 2 2.11 -15.05 6.28
C GLU A 2 1.88 -14.70 4.78
N GLU A 3 0.79 -14.02 4.45
CA GLU A 3 0.54 -13.58 3.07
C GLU A 3 1.61 -12.64 2.54
N GLN A 4 2.07 -11.71 3.37
CA GLN A 4 3.09 -10.73 3.01
C GLN A 4 4.45 -11.38 2.78
N GLU A 5 4.83 -12.35 3.63
CA GLU A 5 6.04 -13.17 3.47
C GLU A 5 5.98 -14.02 2.19
N ASN A 6 4.79 -14.53 1.85
CA ASN A 6 4.59 -15.26 0.60
C ASN A 6 4.77 -14.36 -0.62
N LEU A 7 4.30 -13.10 -0.56
CA LEU A 7 4.52 -12.12 -1.63
C LEU A 7 6.00 -11.76 -1.76
N SER A 8 6.69 -11.47 -0.65
CA SER A 8 8.11 -11.05 -0.67
C SER A 8 9.02 -12.08 -1.33
N LYS A 9 8.68 -13.37 -1.23
CA LYS A 9 9.42 -14.45 -1.90
C LYS A 9 9.45 -14.37 -3.42
N TYR A 10 8.40 -13.84 -4.05
CA TYR A 10 8.26 -13.80 -5.52
C TYR A 10 8.53 -12.41 -6.10
N LEU A 11 8.56 -11.38 -5.26
CA LEU A 11 8.79 -10.01 -5.67
C LEU A 11 10.26 -9.68 -5.45
N ASN A 12 11.00 -9.44 -6.54
CA ASN A 12 12.34 -8.87 -6.49
C ASN A 12 12.31 -7.48 -5.80
N GLU A 13 13.47 -6.84 -5.59
CA GLU A 13 13.63 -5.46 -5.03
C GLU A 13 13.02 -4.33 -5.90
N VAL A 14 11.81 -4.53 -6.40
CA VAL A 14 11.01 -3.60 -7.19
C VAL A 14 9.83 -3.18 -6.32
N TYR A 15 9.43 -1.93 -6.46
CA TYR A 15 8.27 -1.37 -5.77
C TYR A 15 6.96 -1.76 -6.49
N TYR A 16 5.95 -2.13 -5.72
CA TYR A 16 4.62 -2.48 -6.24
C TYR A 16 3.54 -1.73 -5.48
N TRP A 17 2.56 -1.19 -6.21
CA TRP A 17 1.33 -0.70 -5.59
C TRP A 17 0.60 -1.86 -4.93
N ILE A 18 0.17 -1.63 -3.70
CA ILE A 18 -0.81 -2.45 -3.00
C ILE A 18 -2.12 -1.68 -2.86
N GLY A 19 -3.19 -2.35 -2.43
CA GLY A 19 -4.51 -1.75 -2.38
C GLY A 19 -4.76 -0.82 -1.19
N LEU A 20 -3.73 -0.21 -0.58
CA LEU A 20 -3.85 0.57 0.65
C LEU A 20 -3.59 2.06 0.35
N SER A 21 -4.45 2.95 0.85
CA SER A 21 -4.36 4.40 0.67
C SER A 21 -5.06 5.16 1.80
N ASP A 22 -4.63 6.37 2.11
CA ASP A 22 -5.32 7.30 3.00
C ASP A 22 -5.88 8.55 2.28
N SER A 23 -5.86 8.57 0.95
CA SER A 23 -6.39 9.64 0.07
C SER A 23 -7.81 10.16 0.34
N LYS A 24 -8.61 9.47 1.16
CA LYS A 24 -9.92 9.97 1.61
C LYS A 24 -9.82 10.87 2.84
N VAL A 25 -8.96 10.49 3.78
CA VAL A 25 -8.74 11.16 5.07
C VAL A 25 -7.29 10.87 5.46
N GLU A 26 -6.44 11.89 5.39
CA GLU A 26 -5.02 11.83 5.76
C GLU A 26 -4.80 11.11 7.10
N GLY A 27 -3.94 10.09 7.12
CA GLY A 27 -3.65 9.26 8.29
C GLY A 27 -4.63 8.10 8.56
N ASP A 28 -5.80 8.06 7.90
CA ASP A 28 -6.77 6.96 7.99
C ASP A 28 -6.61 6.00 6.80
N TRP A 29 -5.66 5.08 6.93
CA TRP A 29 -5.35 4.09 5.90
C TRP A 29 -6.48 3.08 5.69
N MET A 30 -6.89 2.94 4.44
CA MET A 30 -8.01 2.10 4.03
C MET A 30 -7.67 1.29 2.78
N TRP A 31 -8.07 0.03 2.78
CA TRP A 31 -7.94 -0.87 1.64
C TRP A 31 -8.98 -0.54 0.56
N VAL A 32 -8.69 -0.91 -0.70
CA VAL A 32 -9.60 -0.74 -1.86
C VAL A 32 -10.93 -1.48 -1.72
N ASP A 33 -11.04 -2.44 -0.80
CA ASP A 33 -12.28 -3.13 -0.45
C ASP A 33 -13.14 -2.37 0.59
N ASN A 34 -12.70 -1.17 1.00
CA ASN A 34 -13.28 -0.30 2.03
C ASN A 34 -13.14 -0.80 3.47
N THR A 35 -12.18 -1.69 3.75
CA THR A 35 -11.80 -2.02 5.12
C THR A 35 -10.66 -1.11 5.62
N TYR A 36 -10.68 -0.75 6.90
CA TYR A 36 -9.59 0.03 7.49
C TYR A 36 -8.38 -0.84 7.81
N LEU A 37 -7.19 -0.25 7.73
CA LEU A 37 -5.98 -0.89 8.22
C LEU A 37 -6.13 -1.20 9.70
N ASN A 38 -5.85 -2.44 10.08
CA ASN A 38 -5.80 -2.82 11.48
C ASN A 38 -4.54 -2.23 12.13
N SER A 39 -4.69 -1.46 13.20
CA SER A 39 -3.57 -0.82 13.91
C SER A 39 -2.50 -1.80 14.42
N ASN A 40 -2.84 -3.08 14.60
CA ASN A 40 -1.90 -4.13 15.00
C ASN A 40 -1.14 -4.75 13.81
N LEU A 41 -1.48 -4.38 12.58
CA LEU A 41 -0.90 -4.87 11.35
C LEU A 41 -0.28 -3.68 10.60
N SER A 42 0.93 -3.30 11.02
CA SER A 42 1.72 -2.29 10.33
C SER A 42 3.08 -2.88 9.99
N LEU A 43 3.50 -2.67 8.75
CA LEU A 43 4.86 -2.98 8.25
C LEU A 43 5.56 -1.71 7.79
N TRP A 44 5.06 -0.56 8.23
CA TRP A 44 5.73 0.71 8.05
C TRP A 44 7.03 0.70 8.86
N GLU A 45 8.16 1.05 8.24
CA GLU A 45 9.42 1.19 8.96
C GLU A 45 9.60 2.60 9.52
N SER A 46 9.77 3.57 8.63
CA SER A 46 9.88 5.01 8.94
C SER A 46 8.79 5.84 8.25
N GLU A 47 7.76 5.14 7.79
CA GLU A 47 6.66 5.66 6.97
C GLU A 47 5.33 5.50 7.74
N PRO A 48 4.21 5.98 7.20
CA PRO A 48 4.12 7.00 6.16
C PRO A 48 4.58 8.38 6.65
N ASP A 49 5.20 9.18 5.78
CA ASP A 49 5.70 10.53 6.09
C ASP A 49 4.96 11.67 5.36
N ASP A 50 4.06 11.34 4.42
CA ASP A 50 3.24 12.29 3.66
C ASP A 50 4.11 13.36 2.93
N TRP A 51 5.16 12.93 2.23
CA TRP A 51 6.09 13.82 1.54
C TRP A 51 5.43 14.62 0.38
N LYS A 52 5.11 15.90 0.62
CA LYS A 52 4.37 16.74 -0.35
C LYS A 52 5.14 17.38 -1.52
N VAL A 53 6.41 17.06 -1.75
CA VAL A 53 7.19 17.69 -2.85
C VAL A 53 6.69 17.26 -4.24
N GLU A 54 6.23 16.02 -4.40
CA GLU A 54 5.74 15.55 -5.70
C GLU A 54 4.28 15.90 -5.96
N ASN A 55 3.47 15.98 -4.89
CA ASN A 55 2.09 16.45 -4.93
C ASN A 55 1.83 17.34 -3.71
N GLU A 56 1.85 18.66 -3.91
CA GLU A 56 1.67 19.64 -2.82
C GLU A 56 0.25 19.62 -2.22
N LEU A 57 -0.74 19.13 -2.96
CA LEU A 57 -2.14 19.15 -2.53
C LEU A 57 -2.48 17.97 -1.63
N ASP A 58 -2.16 16.77 -2.11
CA ASP A 58 -2.53 15.53 -1.43
C ASP A 58 -1.34 15.02 -0.63
N GLY A 59 -0.20 14.77 -1.31
CA GLY A 59 1.01 14.22 -0.71
C GLY A 59 1.29 12.82 -1.23
N GLU A 60 1.74 11.95 -0.33
CA GLU A 60 2.06 10.55 -0.62
C GLU A 60 0.96 9.58 -0.17
N ASP A 61 -0.24 9.68 -0.73
CA ASP A 61 -1.41 8.99 -0.14
C ASP A 61 -1.58 7.50 -0.53
N CYS A 62 -0.63 6.91 -1.26
CA CYS A 62 -0.74 5.54 -1.78
C CYS A 62 0.38 4.64 -1.27
N ALA A 63 0.03 3.44 -0.80
CA ALA A 63 1.01 2.50 -0.26
C ALA A 63 1.70 1.67 -1.35
N ILE A 64 3.00 1.52 -1.19
CA ILE A 64 3.87 0.63 -1.95
C ILE A 64 4.39 -0.50 -1.07
N LEU A 65 4.58 -1.66 -1.68
CA LEU A 65 5.36 -2.75 -1.09
C LEU A 65 6.80 -2.70 -1.60
N LYS A 66 7.75 -2.62 -0.67
CA LYS A 66 9.19 -2.68 -0.88
C LYS A 66 9.77 -3.87 -0.11
N GLY A 67 9.97 -4.98 -0.80
CA GLY A 67 10.38 -6.23 -0.14
C GLY A 67 9.32 -6.71 0.84
N GLU A 68 9.57 -6.55 2.14
CA GLU A 68 8.67 -6.93 3.23
C GLU A 68 8.04 -5.72 3.96
N GLN A 69 8.41 -4.51 3.56
CA GLN A 69 8.01 -3.28 4.22
C GLN A 69 7.08 -2.45 3.34
N TRP A 70 6.27 -1.63 3.99
CA TRP A 70 5.45 -0.65 3.31
C TRP A 70 6.13 0.72 3.32
N GLY A 71 5.91 1.47 2.25
CA GLY A 71 6.17 2.90 2.19
C GLY A 71 5.01 3.58 1.49
N ASP A 72 4.84 4.86 1.70
CA ASP A 72 3.86 5.66 1.02
C ASP A 72 4.52 6.35 -0.18
N ASN A 73 3.70 6.72 -1.15
CA ASN A 73 4.18 7.38 -2.35
C ASN A 73 3.07 8.17 -3.04
N SER A 74 3.45 9.20 -3.80
CA SER A 74 2.49 9.95 -4.61
C SER A 74 1.68 9.01 -5.53
N CYS A 75 0.36 9.01 -5.36
CA CYS A 75 -0.56 8.20 -6.17
C CYS A 75 -0.46 8.46 -7.68
N LEU A 76 0.17 9.57 -8.09
CA LEU A 76 0.38 9.96 -9.48
C LEU A 76 1.50 9.16 -10.15
N ASN A 77 2.34 8.46 -9.38
CA ASN A 77 3.47 7.71 -9.91
C ASN A 77 3.06 6.42 -10.65
N LYS A 78 3.77 6.16 -11.75
CA LYS A 78 3.51 4.98 -12.59
C LYS A 78 4.33 3.79 -12.13
N MET A 79 3.64 2.78 -11.59
CA MET A 79 4.30 1.58 -11.06
C MET A 79 3.50 0.31 -11.35
N ARG A 80 4.17 -0.84 -11.18
CA ARG A 80 3.51 -2.15 -11.21
C ARG A 80 2.61 -2.28 -9.98
N ARG A 81 1.59 -3.12 -10.07
CA ARG A 81 0.61 -3.34 -8.98
C ARG A 81 0.39 -4.82 -8.77
N ILE A 82 0.02 -5.17 -7.54
CA ILE A 82 -0.44 -6.51 -7.17
C ILE A 82 -1.95 -6.45 -7.06
N CYS A 83 -2.64 -7.43 -7.63
CA CYS A 83 -4.09 -7.56 -7.50
C CYS A 83 -4.41 -8.80 -6.66
N GLU A 84 -5.30 -8.63 -5.70
CA GLU A 84 -5.94 -9.74 -4.99
C GLU A 84 -7.29 -10.04 -5.65
N ILE A 85 -7.61 -11.33 -5.78
CA ILE A 85 -8.91 -11.79 -6.27
C ILE A 85 -9.36 -12.91 -5.33
N PRO A 86 -10.61 -12.89 -4.84
CA PRO A 86 -11.16 -13.97 -4.03
C PRO A 86 -11.03 -15.32 -4.75
N CYS A 87 -10.63 -16.36 -4.02
CA CYS A 87 -10.46 -17.72 -4.56
C CYS A 87 -11.82 -18.42 -4.85
N SER A 88 -12.95 -17.78 -4.57
CA SER A 88 -14.29 -18.27 -4.90
C SER A 88 -14.85 -17.61 -6.16
N PRO A 89 -15.52 -18.35 -7.06
CA PRO A 89 -16.20 -17.74 -8.20
C PRO A 89 -17.25 -16.73 -7.73
N PRO A 90 -17.50 -15.64 -8.50
CA PRO A 90 -18.57 -14.70 -8.18
C PRO A 90 -19.89 -15.46 -8.10
N GLN A 91 -20.68 -15.18 -7.05
CA GLN A 91 -22.07 -15.67 -6.92
C GLN A 91 -22.95 -15.13 -8.04
#